data_AF-A0A9E0LNE2-F1
#
_entry.id   AF-A0A9E0LNE2-F1
#
_cell.length_a   1.000
_cell.length_b   1.000
_cell.length_c   1.000
_cell.angle_alpha   90.00
_cell.angle_beta   90.00
_cell.angle_gamma   90.00
#
_symmetry.space_group_name_H-M   'P 1'
#
loop_
_entity.id
_entity.type
_entity.pdbx_description
1 polymer ?
#
loop_
_entity_poly.entity_id
_entity_poly.type
_entity_poly.pdbx_seq_one_letter_code
_entity_poly.pdbx_strand_id
1 'polypeptide(L)'
;MDVITEGTINQDEPVADVVNAVVAIKTCQTPILRINDNQSDLQGRLLFSAGGFIIGARINVTGESGYGAVRKLLMVTDGNYAILDPMRKSTNELNQALWLSTAKLIAMLPNLPEAPQSILDSHPERITESAARPKTGQLDLAPIMAAVGAPKDQPMVDPSIPTNIEEESRQTVGNKQVSRKYNESRWRTIKTLFQLALTLLVAAAIMLNSDMVYGVVSAGLKTVGIDTDLSKYMGGLTQGIVIKAKRDLEAKKKQSK
;
A
#
# COMPACT_ATOMS: atom_id res chain seq x y z
N MET A 1 12.44 -9.83 -14.05
CA MET A 1 13.35 -8.86 -13.43
C MET A 1 14.22 -8.45 -14.56
N ASP A 2 14.13 -7.19 -14.93
CA ASP A 2 14.97 -6.65 -16.00
C ASP A 2 16.21 -6.03 -15.37
N VAL A 3 17.33 -6.10 -16.07
CA VAL A 3 18.60 -5.56 -15.60
C VAL A 3 18.73 -4.15 -16.15
N ILE A 4 18.80 -3.16 -15.27
CA ILE A 4 18.94 -1.75 -15.66
C ILE A 4 20.41 -1.42 -15.90
N THR A 5 21.26 -1.86 -14.98
CA THR A 5 22.69 -1.52 -14.97
C THR A 5 23.46 -2.65 -14.30
N GLU A 6 24.61 -3.00 -14.85
CA GLU A 6 25.58 -3.92 -14.24
C GLU A 6 26.94 -3.23 -14.20
N GLY A 7 27.72 -3.53 -13.18
CA GLY A 7 29.05 -2.96 -13.01
C GLY A 7 29.86 -3.70 -11.96
N THR A 8 31.06 -3.17 -11.69
CA THR A 8 32.01 -3.72 -10.74
C THR A 8 32.33 -2.69 -9.67
N ILE A 9 32.15 -3.05 -8.41
CA ILE A 9 32.62 -2.28 -7.25
C ILE A 9 34.13 -2.47 -7.16
N ASN A 10 34.88 -1.38 -7.26
CA ASN A 10 36.34 -1.32 -7.15
C ASN A 10 36.74 -0.04 -6.39
N GLN A 11 38.04 0.22 -6.24
CA GLN A 11 38.52 1.47 -5.63
C GLN A 11 38.08 2.73 -6.41
N ASP A 12 37.92 2.62 -7.73
CA ASP A 12 37.47 3.71 -8.60
C ASP A 12 35.95 3.95 -8.53
N GLU A 13 35.18 2.92 -8.16
CA GLU A 13 33.72 2.96 -8.05
C GLU A 13 33.28 2.34 -6.71
N PRO A 14 33.30 3.12 -5.61
CA PRO A 14 32.93 2.63 -4.30
C PRO A 14 31.43 2.32 -4.22
N VAL A 15 31.03 1.46 -3.28
CA VAL A 15 29.62 1.10 -3.05
C VAL A 15 28.74 2.34 -2.79
N ALA A 16 29.29 3.41 -2.21
CA ALA A 16 28.59 4.67 -2.03
C ALA A 16 28.06 5.26 -3.35
N ASP A 17 28.87 5.19 -4.42
CA ASP A 17 28.51 5.71 -5.73
C ASP A 17 27.49 4.81 -6.42
N VAL A 18 27.64 3.49 -6.27
CA VAL A 18 26.63 2.52 -6.73
C VAL A 18 25.27 2.77 -6.06
N VAL A 19 25.26 3.02 -4.74
CA VAL A 19 24.02 3.34 -4.01
C VAL A 19 23.43 4.68 -4.49
N ASN A 20 24.26 5.70 -4.73
CA ASN A 20 23.80 6.96 -5.32
C ASN A 20 23.21 6.76 -6.72
N ALA A 21 23.81 5.91 -7.55
CA ALA A 21 23.31 5.56 -8.87
C ALA A 21 21.92 4.89 -8.78
N VAL A 22 21.72 3.97 -7.83
CA VAL A 22 20.41 3.35 -7.59
C VAL A 22 19.36 4.41 -7.19
N VAL A 23 19.71 5.35 -6.32
CA VAL A 23 18.79 6.42 -5.87
C VAL A 23 18.49 7.43 -6.99
N ALA A 24 19.43 7.65 -7.91
CA ALA A 24 19.25 8.52 -9.06
C ALA A 24 18.25 7.97 -10.09
N ILE A 25 18.01 6.64 -10.11
CA ILE A 25 17.06 6.00 -11.01
C ILE A 25 15.62 6.28 -10.55
N LYS A 26 15.03 7.35 -11.10
CA LYS A 26 13.64 7.76 -10.82
C LYS A 26 12.58 6.97 -11.59
N THR A 27 13.00 6.19 -12.59
CA THR A 27 12.09 5.41 -13.45
C THR A 27 11.53 4.18 -12.75
N CYS A 28 12.21 3.66 -11.73
CA CYS A 28 11.85 2.44 -11.02
C CYS A 28 11.33 2.74 -9.61
N GLN A 29 10.14 2.22 -9.26
CA GLN A 29 9.55 2.48 -7.95
C GLN A 29 10.24 1.72 -6.81
N THR A 30 10.78 0.54 -7.11
CA THR A 30 11.43 -0.33 -6.11
C THR A 30 12.67 -1.02 -6.69
N PRO A 31 13.77 -0.29 -6.95
CA PRO A 31 14.96 -0.90 -7.52
C PRO A 31 15.57 -1.90 -6.52
N ILE A 32 16.08 -3.01 -7.05
CA ILE A 32 16.79 -4.03 -6.27
C ILE A 32 18.26 -3.99 -6.67
N LEU A 33 19.14 -3.71 -5.72
CA LEU A 33 20.59 -3.83 -5.93
C LEU A 33 21.02 -5.23 -5.53
N ARG A 34 21.52 -6.00 -6.49
CA ARG A 34 22.20 -7.26 -6.24
C ARG A 34 23.69 -6.98 -6.12
N ILE A 35 24.32 -7.47 -5.06
CA ILE A 35 25.76 -7.37 -4.84
C ILE A 35 26.32 -8.78 -4.68
N ASN A 36 27.45 -9.03 -5.31
CA ASN A 36 28.24 -10.25 -5.18
C ASN A 36 29.69 -9.86 -4.90
N ASP A 37 30.17 -10.17 -3.71
CA ASP A 37 31.59 -10.00 -3.37
C ASP A 37 32.41 -11.09 -4.09
N ASN A 38 33.59 -10.71 -4.60
CA ASN A 38 34.50 -11.62 -5.28
C ASN A 38 35.47 -12.31 -4.30
N GLN A 39 35.73 -11.70 -3.14
CA GLN A 39 36.73 -12.14 -2.16
C GLN A 39 36.11 -13.04 -1.09
N SER A 40 34.96 -12.63 -0.56
CA SER A 40 34.13 -13.41 0.34
C SER A 40 32.94 -13.85 -0.49
N ASP A 41 32.53 -15.12 -0.48
CA ASP A 41 31.35 -15.66 -1.21
C ASP A 41 30.02 -15.08 -0.68
N LEU A 42 29.94 -13.75 -0.57
CA LEU A 42 28.89 -12.97 0.03
C LEU A 42 28.05 -12.42 -1.11
N GLN A 43 26.91 -13.07 -1.31
CA GLN A 43 25.92 -12.65 -2.28
C GLN A 43 24.68 -12.14 -1.55
N GLY A 44 24.21 -10.95 -1.91
CA GLY A 44 22.98 -10.40 -1.33
C GLY A 44 22.21 -9.49 -2.25
N ARG A 45 21.04 -9.08 -1.75
CA ARG A 45 20.10 -8.22 -2.44
C ARG A 45 19.60 -7.15 -1.48
N LEU A 46 19.56 -5.92 -1.94
CA LEU A 46 19.07 -4.73 -1.24
C LEU A 46 17.85 -4.20 -1.99
N LEU A 47 16.77 -3.93 -1.27
CA LEU A 47 15.56 -3.32 -1.81
C LEU A 47 15.54 -1.84 -1.47
N PHE A 48 15.34 -1.01 -2.48
CA PHE A 48 15.21 0.44 -2.33
C PHE A 48 13.77 0.89 -2.55
N SER A 49 13.42 2.01 -1.92
CA SER A 49 12.20 2.77 -2.13
C SER A 49 12.46 3.92 -3.10
N ALA A 50 11.44 4.33 -3.86
CA ALA A 50 11.46 5.51 -4.73
C ALA A 50 11.91 6.82 -4.03
N GLY A 51 11.94 6.86 -2.70
CA GLY A 51 12.41 8.02 -1.92
C GLY A 51 13.88 7.95 -1.44
N GLY A 52 14.68 7.00 -1.92
CA GLY A 52 16.07 6.84 -1.46
C GLY A 52 16.20 6.16 -0.09
N PHE A 53 15.25 5.29 0.26
CA PHE A 53 15.30 4.53 1.50
C PHE A 53 15.56 3.05 1.22
N ILE A 54 16.41 2.41 2.02
CA ILE A 54 16.63 0.95 1.93
C ILE A 54 15.55 0.28 2.76
N ILE A 55 14.59 -0.38 2.09
CA ILE A 55 13.42 -1.08 2.65
C ILE A 55 13.82 -2.41 3.31
N GLY A 56 14.86 -3.05 2.80
CA GLY A 56 15.39 -4.26 3.39
C GLY A 56 16.56 -4.85 2.62
N ALA A 57 17.20 -5.83 3.24
CA ALA A 57 18.33 -6.55 2.66
C ALA A 57 18.28 -8.01 3.04
N ARG A 58 18.81 -8.86 2.17
CA ARG A 58 18.97 -10.29 2.42
C ARG A 58 20.28 -10.78 1.82
N ILE A 59 21.01 -11.57 2.59
CA ILE A 59 22.17 -12.33 2.12
C ILE A 59 21.67 -13.73 1.76
N ASN A 60 21.99 -14.20 0.55
CA ASN A 60 21.53 -15.50 0.07
C ASN A 60 22.27 -16.66 0.76
N VAL A 61 23.56 -16.50 1.03
CA VAL A 61 24.43 -17.56 1.55
C VAL A 61 24.14 -17.87 3.01
N THR A 62 24.06 -16.85 3.87
CA THR A 62 23.76 -17.02 5.29
C THR A 62 22.27 -16.97 5.61
N GLY A 63 21.44 -16.53 4.67
CA GLY A 63 20.01 -16.30 4.90
C GLY A 63 19.72 -15.11 5.82
N GLU A 64 20.74 -14.37 6.26
CA GLU A 64 20.57 -13.21 7.12
C GLU A 64 19.78 -12.12 6.43
N SER A 65 18.87 -11.50 7.17
CA SER A 65 18.01 -10.44 6.70
C SER A 65 18.07 -9.23 7.63
N GLY A 66 18.04 -8.05 7.04
CA GLY A 66 17.80 -6.80 7.75
C GLY A 66 19.02 -5.91 7.88
N TYR A 67 19.12 -5.13 8.96
CA TYR A 67 20.20 -4.16 9.11
C TYR A 67 21.60 -4.81 9.09
N GLY A 68 21.76 -5.99 9.70
CA GLY A 68 23.02 -6.74 9.65
C GLY A 68 23.42 -7.12 8.22
N ALA A 69 22.44 -7.51 7.40
CA ALA A 69 22.66 -7.79 5.98
C ALA A 69 22.99 -6.52 5.19
N VAL A 70 22.32 -5.39 5.46
CA VAL A 70 22.64 -4.09 4.85
C VAL A 70 24.10 -3.73 5.11
N ARG A 71 24.53 -3.78 6.38
CA ARG A 71 25.90 -3.42 6.76
C ARG A 71 26.93 -4.29 6.04
N LYS A 72 26.76 -5.62 6.08
CA LYS A 72 27.69 -6.55 5.41
C LYS A 72 27.77 -6.32 3.90
N LEU A 73 26.64 -6.03 3.24
CA LEU A 73 26.60 -5.75 1.80
C LEU A 73 27.22 -4.39 1.43
N LEU A 74 27.10 -3.38 2.30
CA LEU A 74 27.68 -2.06 2.08
C LEU A 74 29.19 -1.99 2.41
N MET A 75 29.72 -2.97 3.16
CA MET A 75 31.15 -3.08 3.48
C MET A 75 31.96 -3.82 2.41
N VAL A 76 31.34 -4.29 1.33
CA VAL A 76 32.03 -4.94 0.20
C VAL A 76 32.90 -3.92 -0.52
N THR A 77 34.19 -4.22 -0.69
CA THR A 77 35.15 -3.33 -1.35
C THR A 77 35.49 -3.73 -2.78
N ASP A 78 35.31 -5.00 -3.13
CA ASP A 78 35.60 -5.58 -4.45
C ASP A 78 34.47 -6.57 -4.77
N GLY A 79 33.71 -6.31 -5.83
CA GLY A 79 32.59 -7.17 -6.18
C GLY A 79 31.87 -6.77 -7.46
N ASN A 80 30.89 -7.57 -7.85
CA ASN A 80 30.01 -7.28 -8.97
C ASN A 80 28.65 -6.81 -8.44
N TYR A 81 28.06 -5.82 -9.11
CA TYR A 81 26.74 -5.34 -8.78
C TYR A 81 25.81 -5.33 -10.00
N ALA A 82 24.52 -5.49 -9.75
CA ALA A 82 23.48 -5.34 -10.76
C ALA A 82 22.25 -4.66 -10.16
N ILE A 83 21.78 -3.61 -10.83
CA ILE A 83 20.54 -2.93 -10.49
C ILE A 83 19.41 -3.58 -11.30
N LEU A 84 18.42 -4.11 -10.60
CA LEU A 84 17.32 -4.87 -11.16
C LEU A 84 16.01 -4.12 -10.95
N ASP A 85 15.16 -4.08 -11.99
CA ASP A 85 13.76 -3.67 -11.85
C ASP A 85 12.88 -4.91 -11.61
N PRO A 86 12.16 -4.98 -10.47
CA PRO A 86 11.20 -6.05 -10.24
C PRO A 86 10.00 -6.04 -11.18
N MET A 87 9.76 -4.99 -11.98
CA MET A 87 8.67 -4.88 -12.98
C MET A 87 7.33 -5.48 -12.48
N ARG A 88 6.90 -5.05 -11.29
CA ARG A 88 5.66 -5.49 -10.60
C ARG A 88 5.65 -6.90 -9.99
N LYS A 89 6.79 -7.60 -9.90
CA LYS A 89 6.89 -8.82 -9.07
C LYS A 89 6.82 -8.45 -7.58
N SER A 90 6.16 -9.28 -6.77
CA SER A 90 6.04 -9.05 -5.33
C SER A 90 7.42 -9.14 -4.67
N THR A 91 7.88 -8.04 -4.10
CA THR A 91 9.14 -7.95 -3.33
C THR A 91 8.93 -8.17 -1.82
N ASN A 92 7.80 -8.78 -1.44
CA ASN A 92 7.41 -8.98 -0.04
C ASN A 92 8.46 -9.75 0.78
N GLU A 93 9.23 -10.64 0.15
CA GLU A 93 10.29 -11.41 0.82
C GLU A 93 11.51 -10.55 1.20
N LEU A 94 11.71 -9.42 0.53
CA LEU A 94 12.80 -8.47 0.83
C LEU A 94 12.31 -7.26 1.61
N ASN A 95 11.00 -7.01 1.63
CA ASN A 95 10.38 -5.90 2.33
C ASN A 95 10.29 -6.18 3.83
N GLN A 96 11.29 -5.70 4.58
CA GLN A 96 11.35 -5.80 6.04
C GLN A 96 10.94 -4.50 6.72
N ALA A 97 10.41 -3.53 5.96
CA ALA A 97 10.07 -2.18 6.44
C ALA A 97 11.21 -1.51 7.24
N LEU A 98 12.47 -1.77 6.87
CA LEU A 98 13.60 -1.00 7.35
C LEU A 98 13.53 0.33 6.61
N TRP A 99 13.42 1.47 7.28
CA TRP A 99 13.34 2.77 6.61
C TRP A 99 14.67 3.50 6.77
N LEU A 100 15.73 2.91 6.22
CA LEU A 100 17.09 3.43 6.37
C LEU A 100 17.37 4.48 5.28
N SER A 101 17.70 5.70 5.68
CA SER A 101 18.08 6.76 4.75
C SER A 101 19.44 6.47 4.11
N THR A 102 19.50 6.34 2.79
CA THR A 102 20.79 6.17 2.08
C THR A 102 21.72 7.36 2.27
N ALA A 103 21.21 8.59 2.30
CA ALA A 103 22.03 9.78 2.51
C ALA A 103 22.79 9.74 3.85
N LYS A 104 22.12 9.28 4.92
CA LYS A 104 22.74 9.11 6.24
C LYS A 104 23.72 7.93 6.25
N LEU A 105 23.39 6.83 5.56
CA LEU A 105 24.26 5.66 5.47
C LEU A 105 25.57 5.96 4.72
N ILE A 106 25.49 6.68 3.59
CA ILE A 106 26.67 7.06 2.80
C ILE A 106 27.61 7.96 3.60
N ALA A 107 27.06 8.92 4.35
CA ALA A 107 27.85 9.81 5.19
C ALA A 107 28.56 9.11 6.37
N MET A 108 28.15 7.89 6.71
CA MET A 108 28.72 7.07 7.80
C MET A 108 29.57 5.89 7.30
N LEU A 109 29.71 5.70 5.98
CA LEU A 109 30.65 4.73 5.43
C LEU A 109 32.09 5.24 5.61
N PRO A 110 33.05 4.38 6.00
CA PRO A 110 32.96 2.92 6.19
C PRO A 110 32.56 2.46 7.61
N ASN A 111 32.51 3.37 8.60
CA ASN A 111 32.28 3.02 10.02
C ASN A 111 30.79 3.04 10.40
N LEU A 112 30.02 2.06 9.92
CA LEU A 112 28.62 1.92 10.32
C LEU A 112 28.50 1.43 11.78
N PRO A 113 27.67 2.08 12.63
CA PRO A 113 27.40 1.62 13.99
C PRO A 113 26.66 0.28 14.00
N GLU A 114 26.93 -0.54 15.02
CA GLU A 114 26.31 -1.87 15.18
C GLU A 114 24.82 -1.82 15.53
N ALA A 115 24.36 -0.71 16.11
CA ALA A 115 22.97 -0.51 16.49
C ALA A 115 22.19 0.30 15.43
N PRO A 116 21.02 -0.19 14.95
CA PRO A 116 20.20 0.51 13.95
C PRO A 116 19.54 1.79 14.48
N GLN A 117 19.56 2.01 15.80
CA GLN A 117 18.85 3.09 16.49
C GLN A 117 19.29 4.51 16.07
N SER A 118 20.50 4.70 15.54
CA SER A 118 20.98 6.02 15.09
C SER A 118 20.68 6.32 13.61
N ILE A 119 20.22 5.34 12.83
CA ILE A 119 20.04 5.46 11.36
C ILE A 119 18.57 5.33 10.93
N LEU A 120 17.72 4.81 11.82
CA LEU A 120 16.28 4.78 11.62
C LEU A 120 15.74 6.21 11.70
N ASP A 121 15.34 6.78 10.57
CA ASP A 121 14.50 7.97 10.59
C ASP A 121 13.11 7.55 11.07
N SER A 122 12.78 7.94 12.29
CA SER A 122 11.43 7.81 12.82
C SER A 122 10.49 8.67 11.96
N HIS A 123 9.78 8.02 11.03
CA HIS A 123 8.62 8.48 10.27
C HIS A 123 8.91 9.10 8.87
N PRO A 124 8.56 8.39 7.77
CA PRO A 124 8.57 8.95 6.42
C PRO A 124 7.37 9.88 6.09
N GLU A 125 6.55 10.27 7.07
CA GLU A 125 5.36 11.09 6.76
C GLU A 125 5.66 12.55 6.37
N ARG A 126 6.88 13.07 6.61
CA ARG A 126 7.20 14.48 6.29
C ARG A 126 7.63 14.76 4.85
N ILE A 127 8.05 13.77 4.06
CA ILE A 127 8.61 14.05 2.73
C ILE A 127 7.53 14.02 1.64
N THR A 128 6.40 13.33 1.86
CA THR A 128 5.29 13.27 0.89
C THR A 128 4.36 14.49 0.92
N GLU A 129 4.40 15.33 1.97
CA GLU A 129 3.57 16.55 2.03
C GLU A 129 4.24 17.77 1.36
N SER A 130 5.57 17.78 1.21
CA SER A 130 6.28 18.95 0.67
C SER A 130 6.32 19.04 -0.87
N ALA A 131 5.90 18.01 -1.59
CA ALA A 131 6.02 17.98 -3.07
C ALA A 131 4.68 18.01 -3.84
N ALA A 132 3.51 18.09 -3.18
CA ALA A 132 2.23 17.98 -3.89
C ALA A 132 1.05 18.76 -3.28
N ARG A 133 1.19 20.07 -3.02
CA ARG A 133 0.13 21.09 -3.27
C ARG A 133 0.50 22.48 -2.74
N PRO A 134 0.51 23.53 -3.59
CA PRO A 134 0.28 24.87 -3.10
C PRO A 134 -1.23 25.05 -2.92
N LYS A 135 -1.73 25.05 -1.68
CA LYS A 135 -3.04 25.57 -1.33
C LYS A 135 -2.94 26.37 -0.03
N THR A 136 -2.60 27.64 -0.20
CA THR A 136 -3.26 28.81 0.43
C THR A 136 -3.76 28.65 1.87
N GLY A 137 -3.13 29.39 2.79
CA GLY A 137 -3.89 30.12 3.82
C GLY A 137 -3.68 29.74 5.28
N GLN A 138 -2.48 29.34 5.72
CA GLN A 138 -2.21 29.23 7.16
C GLN A 138 -0.85 29.85 7.50
N LEU A 139 -0.89 31.14 7.87
CA LEU A 139 0.19 31.82 8.57
C LEU A 139 0.12 31.40 10.04
N ASP A 140 0.93 30.43 10.46
CA ASP A 140 1.16 30.17 11.88
C ASP A 140 2.13 31.23 12.42
N LEU A 141 1.60 32.31 13.01
CA LEU A 141 2.32 33.17 13.93
C LEU A 141 2.36 32.50 15.31
N ALA A 142 3.32 31.61 15.55
CA ALA A 142 3.81 31.30 16.90
C ALA A 142 5.12 30.49 16.83
N PRO A 143 6.27 31.18 16.70
CA PRO A 143 7.28 30.98 17.75
C PRO A 143 8.08 32.27 18.00
N ILE A 144 7.44 33.31 18.56
CA ILE A 144 8.18 34.51 19.03
C ILE A 144 7.84 34.88 20.50
N MET A 145 6.95 34.16 21.20
CA MET A 145 6.57 34.52 22.58
C MET A 145 7.15 33.61 23.68
N ALA A 146 7.95 32.59 23.35
CA ALA A 146 8.61 31.74 24.36
C ALA A 146 9.98 32.27 24.86
N ALA A 147 10.42 33.46 24.40
CA ALA A 147 11.75 33.99 24.69
C ALA A 147 11.77 35.27 25.57
N VAL A 148 10.65 35.66 26.19
CA VAL A 148 10.60 36.83 27.08
C VAL A 148 9.84 36.46 28.36
N GLY A 149 10.57 35.98 29.37
CA GLY A 149 9.94 35.65 30.65
C GLY A 149 10.83 34.92 31.66
N ALA A 150 12.12 35.23 31.74
CA ALA A 150 12.98 34.75 32.83
C ALA A 150 13.72 35.91 33.49
N PRO A 151 13.35 36.33 34.71
CA PRO A 151 14.20 37.16 35.56
C PRO A 151 15.21 36.29 36.32
N LYS A 152 16.44 36.83 36.43
CA LYS A 152 17.53 36.39 37.31
C LYS A 152 17.10 36.42 38.78
N ASP A 153 17.48 35.39 39.55
CA ASP A 153 18.35 35.49 40.74
C ASP A 153 18.39 34.14 41.49
N GLN A 154 19.60 33.67 41.79
CA GLN A 154 19.91 32.52 42.67
C GLN A 154 19.89 32.96 44.15
N PRO A 155 19.68 32.06 45.15
CA PRO A 155 20.83 31.36 45.73
C PRO A 155 20.62 29.88 46.13
N MET A 156 21.76 29.23 46.35
CA MET A 156 22.04 27.84 46.76
C MET A 156 21.19 27.27 47.92
N VAL A 157 20.84 25.98 47.83
CA VAL A 157 20.46 25.13 48.98
C VAL A 157 21.05 23.71 48.82
N ASP A 158 21.61 23.19 49.92
CA ASP A 158 22.41 21.98 50.13
C ASP A 158 21.81 20.63 49.66
N PRO A 159 22.64 19.62 49.28
CA PRO A 159 22.21 18.28 48.87
C PRO A 159 22.23 17.26 50.02
N SER A 160 21.41 17.44 51.07
CA SER A 160 21.41 16.50 52.21
C SER A 160 20.06 16.30 52.92
N ILE A 161 18.96 16.12 52.16
CA ILE A 161 17.69 15.61 52.71
C ILE A 161 17.01 14.64 51.71
N PRO A 162 16.68 13.39 52.09
CA PRO A 162 15.93 12.46 51.25
C PRO A 162 14.44 12.85 51.28
N THR A 163 13.89 13.26 50.14
CA THR A 163 12.46 13.51 49.99
C THR A 163 11.81 12.37 49.22
N ASN A 164 10.90 11.68 49.93
CA ASN A 164 9.95 10.70 49.43
C ASN A 164 9.10 11.35 48.33
N ILE A 165 9.14 10.82 47.11
CA ILE A 165 8.27 11.26 46.01
C ILE A 165 7.06 10.32 46.00
N GLU A 166 5.99 10.71 46.70
CA GLU A 166 4.64 10.27 46.40
C GLU A 166 4.21 10.92 45.09
N GLU A 167 4.30 10.18 43.99
CA GLU A 167 3.91 10.63 42.65
C GLU A 167 2.40 10.37 42.42
N GLU A 168 1.54 11.10 43.14
CA GLU A 168 0.12 11.20 42.79
C GLU A 168 -0.16 12.54 42.11
N SER A 169 -0.21 12.53 40.78
CA SER A 169 -1.11 13.34 39.94
C SER A 169 -0.72 13.26 38.46
N ARG A 170 -0.94 12.10 37.82
CA ARG A 170 -1.07 12.06 36.36
C ARG A 170 -2.39 12.74 35.98
N GLN A 171 -2.29 14.05 35.76
CA GLN A 171 -3.32 14.88 35.17
C GLN A 171 -3.63 14.35 33.76
N THR A 172 -4.74 13.63 33.63
CA THR A 172 -5.30 13.16 32.37
C THR A 172 -5.91 14.36 31.64
N VAL A 173 -5.09 15.05 30.83
CA VAL A 173 -5.62 15.98 29.83
C VAL A 173 -6.31 15.18 28.74
N GLY A 174 -7.65 15.12 28.84
CA GLY A 174 -8.55 14.55 27.86
C GLY A 174 -8.48 15.29 26.54
N ASN A 175 -7.53 14.90 25.68
CA ASN A 175 -7.51 15.32 24.30
C ASN A 175 -8.34 14.32 23.49
N LYS A 176 -9.65 14.61 23.37
CA LYS A 176 -10.47 14.09 22.26
C LYS A 176 -9.98 14.72 20.95
N GLN A 177 -8.76 14.37 20.53
CA GLN A 177 -8.44 14.45 19.12
C GLN A 177 -9.27 13.35 18.45
N VAL A 178 -10.34 13.75 17.78
CA VAL A 178 -11.03 12.91 16.81
C VAL A 178 -10.02 12.66 15.69
N SER A 179 -9.14 11.69 15.90
CA SER A 179 -8.29 11.18 14.84
C SER A 179 -9.26 10.75 13.76
N ARG A 180 -9.16 11.35 12.57
CA ARG A 180 -9.84 10.88 11.36
C ARG A 180 -9.21 9.55 10.95
N LYS A 181 -9.30 8.54 11.82
CA LYS A 181 -8.94 7.17 11.52
C LYS A 181 -9.93 6.73 10.46
N TYR A 182 -9.37 6.42 9.30
CA TYR A 182 -10.08 5.81 8.20
C TYR A 182 -10.86 4.61 8.72
N ASN A 183 -12.18 4.76 8.85
CA ASN A 183 -13.03 3.68 9.31
C ASN A 183 -13.30 2.76 8.12
N GLU A 184 -12.46 1.74 7.99
CA GLU A 184 -12.52 0.77 6.90
C GLU A 184 -13.91 0.11 6.78
N SER A 185 -14.60 -0.07 7.91
CA SER A 185 -15.97 -0.60 7.93
C SER A 185 -16.94 0.34 7.21
N ARG A 186 -16.87 1.66 7.48
CA ARG A 186 -17.69 2.65 6.76
C ARG A 186 -17.39 2.68 5.27
N TRP A 187 -16.13 2.51 4.87
CA TRP A 187 -15.75 2.48 3.46
C TRP A 187 -16.30 1.24 2.73
N ARG A 188 -16.28 0.08 3.39
CA ARG A 188 -16.91 -1.13 2.85
C ARG A 188 -18.42 -0.92 2.66
N THR A 189 -19.11 -0.32 3.63
CA THR A 189 -20.55 -0.01 3.52
C THR A 189 -20.85 0.96 2.38
N ILE A 190 -20.01 1.99 2.18
CA ILE A 190 -20.16 2.95 1.07
C ILE A 190 -19.99 2.24 -0.28
N LYS A 191 -18.97 1.37 -0.40
CA LYS A 191 -18.77 0.57 -1.61
C LYS A 191 -19.95 -0.34 -1.92
N THR A 192 -20.50 -1.02 -0.91
CA THR A 192 -21.66 -1.91 -1.11
C THR A 192 -22.91 -1.11 -1.53
N LEU A 193 -23.12 0.07 -0.96
CA LEU A 193 -24.24 0.94 -1.35
C LEU A 193 -24.09 1.45 -2.79
N PHE A 194 -22.87 1.83 -3.18
CA PHE A 194 -22.60 2.27 -4.54
C PHE A 194 -22.80 1.14 -5.56
N GLN A 195 -22.31 -0.06 -5.25
CA GLN A 195 -22.52 -1.24 -6.09
C GLN A 195 -24.01 -1.57 -6.23
N LEU A 196 -24.76 -1.55 -5.14
CA LEU A 196 -26.20 -1.81 -5.17
C LEU A 196 -26.93 -0.74 -6.01
N ALA A 197 -26.62 0.55 -5.82
CA ALA A 197 -27.19 1.63 -6.61
C ALA A 197 -26.89 1.48 -8.11
N LEU A 198 -25.66 1.11 -8.47
CA LEU A 198 -25.27 0.85 -9.85
C LEU A 198 -26.07 -0.32 -10.44
N THR A 199 -26.20 -1.43 -9.71
CA THR A 199 -26.97 -2.59 -10.17
C THR A 199 -28.44 -2.25 -10.40
N LEU A 200 -29.02 -1.42 -9.53
CA LEU A 200 -30.41 -0.97 -9.66
C LEU A 200 -30.60 -0.03 -10.85
N LEU A 201 -29.63 0.84 -11.12
CA LEU A 201 -29.63 1.72 -12.29
C LEU A 201 -29.52 0.93 -13.59
N VAL A 202 -28.64 -0.09 -13.63
CA VAL A 202 -28.54 -1.00 -14.78
C VAL A 202 -29.85 -1.75 -14.99
N ALA A 203 -30.46 -2.29 -13.92
CA ALA A 203 -31.76 -2.94 -14.02
C ALA A 203 -32.86 -1.99 -14.52
N ALA A 204 -32.89 -0.75 -14.05
CA ALA A 204 -33.82 0.27 -14.52
C ALA A 204 -33.59 0.64 -15.99
N ALA A 205 -32.33 0.78 -16.42
CA ALA A 205 -31.97 1.03 -17.82
C ALA A 205 -32.37 -0.12 -18.74
N ILE A 206 -32.25 -1.37 -18.27
CA ILE A 206 -32.72 -2.57 -18.96
C ILE A 206 -34.25 -2.57 -19.04
N MET A 207 -34.97 -2.20 -17.99
CA MET A 207 -36.42 -2.12 -18.02
C MET A 207 -36.94 -1.01 -18.94
N LEU A 208 -36.26 0.14 -18.99
CA LEU A 208 -36.64 1.28 -19.84
C LEU A 208 -36.31 1.06 -21.32
N ASN A 209 -35.29 0.24 -21.62
CA ASN A 209 -34.88 -0.09 -22.98
C ASN A 209 -35.05 -1.59 -23.26
N SER A 210 -36.08 -2.20 -22.68
CA SER A 210 -36.28 -3.64 -22.68
C SER A 210 -36.29 -4.21 -24.09
N ASP A 211 -36.96 -3.56 -25.04
CA ASP A 211 -37.02 -4.01 -26.44
C ASP A 211 -35.65 -4.11 -27.10
N MET A 212 -34.77 -3.13 -26.86
CA MET A 212 -33.41 -3.13 -27.40
C MET A 212 -32.52 -4.18 -26.71
N VAL A 213 -32.63 -4.31 -25.38
CA VAL A 213 -31.84 -5.27 -24.62
C VAL A 213 -32.26 -6.71 -24.93
N TYR A 214 -33.56 -6.99 -25.05
CA TYR A 214 -34.05 -8.28 -25.51
C TYR A 214 -33.56 -8.60 -26.93
N GLY A 215 -33.54 -7.60 -27.83
CA GLY A 215 -32.98 -7.76 -29.17
C GLY A 215 -31.49 -8.16 -29.16
N VAL A 216 -30.66 -7.45 -28.38
CA VAL A 216 -29.22 -7.73 -28.29
C VAL A 216 -28.93 -9.05 -27.58
N VAL A 217 -29.63 -9.36 -26.49
CA VAL A 217 -29.43 -10.60 -25.73
C VAL A 217 -29.91 -11.81 -26.51
N SER A 218 -31.06 -11.73 -27.20
CA SER A 218 -31.54 -12.81 -28.06
C SER A 218 -30.64 -13.02 -29.29
N ALA A 219 -30.11 -11.94 -29.88
CA ALA A 219 -29.11 -12.04 -30.95
C ALA A 219 -27.81 -12.70 -30.47
N GLY A 220 -27.32 -12.33 -29.29
CA GLY A 220 -26.12 -12.92 -28.67
C GLY A 220 -26.31 -14.38 -28.24
N LEU A 221 -27.51 -14.77 -27.80
CA LEU A 221 -27.80 -16.17 -27.47
C LEU A 221 -27.93 -17.04 -28.73
N LYS A 222 -28.49 -16.49 -29.82
CA LYS A 222 -28.55 -17.16 -31.12
C LYS A 222 -27.16 -17.40 -31.73
N THR A 223 -26.21 -16.48 -31.55
CA THR A 223 -24.82 -16.69 -32.04
C THR A 223 -24.08 -17.78 -31.26
N VAL A 224 -24.50 -18.07 -30.02
CA VAL A 224 -23.97 -19.18 -29.19
C VAL A 224 -24.76 -20.48 -29.40
N GLY A 225 -25.74 -20.50 -30.31
CA GLY A 225 -26.55 -21.68 -30.63
C GLY A 225 -27.62 -22.01 -29.60
N ILE A 226 -27.95 -21.06 -28.70
CA ILE A 226 -29.03 -21.21 -27.73
C ILE A 226 -30.30 -20.65 -28.37
N ASP A 227 -31.23 -21.55 -28.68
CA ASP A 227 -32.51 -21.21 -29.30
C ASP A 227 -33.41 -20.51 -28.26
N THR A 228 -33.51 -19.18 -28.33
CA THR A 228 -34.25 -18.34 -27.37
C THR A 228 -35.76 -18.30 -27.62
N ASP A 229 -36.27 -19.19 -28.48
CA ASP A 229 -37.67 -19.21 -28.89
C ASP A 229 -38.54 -19.89 -27.80
N LEU A 230 -38.71 -19.18 -26.68
CA LEU A 230 -39.51 -19.61 -25.54
C LEU A 230 -41.00 -19.78 -25.89
N SER A 231 -41.43 -19.28 -27.05
CA SER A 231 -42.77 -19.41 -27.61
C SER A 231 -43.19 -20.88 -27.80
N LYS A 232 -42.26 -21.76 -28.18
CA LYS A 232 -42.50 -23.22 -28.31
C LYS A 232 -42.79 -23.89 -26.98
N TYR A 233 -42.17 -23.42 -25.89
CA TYR A 233 -42.36 -24.00 -24.55
C TYR A 233 -43.56 -23.42 -23.81
N MET A 234 -43.85 -22.12 -23.99
CA MET A 234 -45.01 -21.46 -23.38
C MET A 234 -46.34 -21.77 -24.09
N GLY A 235 -46.30 -22.08 -25.40
CA GLY A 235 -47.48 -22.49 -26.16
C GLY A 235 -48.11 -23.80 -25.65
N GLY A 236 -47.29 -24.76 -25.21
CA GLY A 236 -47.79 -26.03 -24.65
C GLY A 236 -48.52 -25.86 -23.31
N LEU A 237 -48.01 -24.98 -22.43
CA LEU A 237 -48.60 -24.73 -21.11
C LEU A 237 -49.92 -23.97 -21.20
N THR A 238 -49.98 -22.95 -22.05
CA THR A 238 -51.19 -22.14 -22.26
C THR A 238 -52.30 -22.95 -22.94
N GLN A 239 -51.98 -23.77 -23.93
CA GLN A 239 -52.97 -24.68 -24.54
C GLN A 239 -53.49 -25.73 -23.54
N GLY A 240 -52.64 -26.30 -22.70
CA GLY A 240 -53.05 -27.28 -21.69
C GLY A 240 -54.06 -26.70 -20.69
N ILE A 241 -53.85 -25.47 -20.23
CA ILE A 241 -54.76 -24.80 -19.29
C ILE A 241 -56.08 -24.42 -19.99
N VAL A 242 -56.03 -23.94 -21.23
CA VAL A 242 -57.24 -23.58 -21.99
C VAL A 242 -58.09 -24.83 -22.33
N ILE A 243 -57.46 -25.96 -22.65
CA ILE A 243 -58.16 -27.22 -22.91
C ILE A 243 -58.80 -27.76 -21.62
N LYS A 244 -58.10 -27.66 -20.48
CA LYS A 244 -58.65 -28.06 -19.18
C LYS A 244 -59.82 -27.18 -18.76
N ALA A 245 -59.69 -25.87 -18.91
CA ALA A 245 -60.77 -24.92 -18.64
C ALA A 245 -62.00 -25.15 -19.52
N LYS A 246 -61.82 -25.47 -20.82
CA LYS A 246 -62.94 -25.83 -21.71
C LYS A 246 -63.64 -27.12 -21.27
N ARG A 247 -62.91 -28.17 -20.88
CA ARG A 247 -63.51 -29.41 -20.36
C ARG A 247 -64.31 -29.17 -19.08
N ASP A 248 -63.78 -28.38 -18.15
CA ASP A 248 -64.45 -28.11 -16.88
C ASP A 248 -65.74 -27.30 -17.09
N LEU A 249 -65.77 -26.43 -18.10
CA LEU A 249 -66.95 -25.65 -18.48
C LEU A 249 -68.03 -26.51 -19.17
N GLU A 250 -67.61 -27.46 -20.01
CA GLU A 250 -68.52 -28.43 -20.64
C GLU A 250 -69.08 -29.45 -19.64
N ALA A 251 -68.27 -29.89 -18.68
CA ALA A 251 -68.71 -30.76 -17.59
C ALA A 251 -69.77 -30.07 -16.70
N LYS A 252 -69.57 -28.79 -16.37
CA LYS A 252 -70.58 -28.00 -15.64
C LYS A 252 -71.86 -27.78 -16.45
N LYS A 253 -71.78 -27.59 -17.77
CA LYS A 253 -72.97 -27.48 -18.62
C LYS A 253 -73.77 -28.78 -18.71
N LYS A 254 -73.12 -29.95 -18.67
CA LYS A 254 -73.81 -31.26 -18.65
C LYS A 254 -74.49 -31.59 -17.32
N GLN A 255 -74.03 -31.02 -16.21
CA GLN A 255 -74.69 -31.17 -14.90
C GLN A 255 -75.89 -30.22 -14.69
N SER A 256 -76.07 -29.25 -15.58
CA SER A 256 -77.14 -28.24 -15.53
C SER A 256 -78.32 -28.52 -16.48
N LYS A 257 -78.34 -29.68 -17.13
CA LYS A 257 -79.45 -30.18 -17.95
C LYS A 257 -79.96 -31.48 -17.35
#